data_AF-A0A1F3M8L5-F1
#
_entry.id   AF-A0A1F3M8L5-F1
#
_cell.length_a   1.000
_cell.length_b   1.000
_cell.length_c   1.000
_cell.angle_alpha   90.00
_cell.angle_beta   90.00
_cell.angle_gamma   90.00
#
_symmetry.space_group_name_H-M   'P 1'
#
loop_
_entity.id
_entity.type
_entity.pdbx_description
1 polymer ?
#
loop_
_entity_poly.entity_id
_entity_poly.type
_entity_poly.pdbx_seq_one_letter_code
_entity_poly.pdbx_strand_id
1 'polypeptide(L)'
;MIKHGMFFILFIFLIFQGEYNLVAQTTALSYDRLIGKSLYFRNRDNDSVNHYAYLAYLEAKRKSDYEHELDALEILTRTNLKISNFTEAQNYCDLAGAIVDKHQLNHRKAEVLINSGNVYQVIGLTNEALKKFFEAKENLALSLKVQDGTYLYFQIADSYADLGEVEKAIDYARLSVLMAMDDELKRDLFGPYMLLSNSFANLDSIQKYLSLTEDLLSDFPNLHFERVVFLNNKALINKAIGHLPQSKAQYIEAIGIAQANEYRSYLSTLLNNYAYQLMAENKYDSAGIVLKQAIVIARELHDNDLISTIFDSYSDYYSNIGNYKMALIYKDSSIVQHDIYRNQQRIQESLFLSALFESEQKEKELFQKQIEINRLWVIALGFLTFFIGALGLGFYFKQKLSLSKSKLESVEKGKALELADALIMGQDAERKRLAMDLHDGAIANMGALRFMVDGFFKNHEKYQVFVDSIMSVIRQLREVSHRMLPVGLHDHGLETTIQNLAESVNLSGKYQVSLNISLTSPLSEKMEINLYYLINELINNATKHSKGNAIYVQLMEHKKSLTLSVDDNGGGFDQTVSTGGLGLRNIKSRVEYLGGKIEIISDDSSTLFLIEIPI
;
A
#
# COMPACT_ATOMS: atom_id res chain seq x y z
N MET A 1 -36.60 -11.83 7.16
CA MET A 1 -35.34 -11.07 7.31
C MET A 1 -35.51 -9.59 7.68
N ILE A 2 -36.64 -8.92 7.40
CA ILE A 2 -36.75 -7.45 7.65
C ILE A 2 -37.29 -7.10 9.06
N LYS A 3 -37.92 -8.03 9.79
CA LYS A 3 -38.46 -7.77 11.16
C LYS A 3 -37.44 -7.89 12.30
N HIS A 4 -36.24 -8.45 12.07
CA HIS A 4 -35.19 -8.56 13.10
C HIS A 4 -34.21 -7.38 13.09
N GLY A 5 -34.08 -6.65 11.98
CA GLY A 5 -33.25 -5.43 11.92
C GLY A 5 -33.87 -4.26 12.70
N MET A 6 -35.21 -4.16 12.74
CA MET A 6 -35.88 -3.05 13.43
C MET A 6 -35.83 -3.18 14.96
N PHE A 7 -35.79 -4.42 15.49
CA PHE A 7 -35.60 -4.68 16.92
C PHE A 7 -34.15 -4.43 17.36
N PHE A 8 -33.17 -4.72 16.50
CA PHE A 8 -31.76 -4.45 16.78
C PHE A 8 -31.47 -2.93 16.75
N ILE A 9 -32.10 -2.19 15.85
CA ILE A 9 -32.00 -0.73 15.80
C ILE A 9 -32.71 -0.09 17.00
N LEU A 10 -33.89 -0.58 17.42
CA LEU A 10 -34.54 -0.08 18.64
C LEU A 10 -33.77 -0.41 19.92
N PHE A 11 -33.09 -1.56 19.98
CA PHE A 11 -32.25 -1.95 21.12
C PHE A 11 -30.98 -1.10 21.21
N ILE A 12 -30.34 -0.82 20.06
CA ILE A 12 -29.24 0.15 19.98
C ILE A 12 -29.74 1.57 20.33
N PHE A 13 -30.92 1.99 19.87
CA PHE A 13 -31.49 3.30 20.20
C PHE A 13 -31.85 3.44 21.68
N LEU A 14 -32.26 2.35 22.34
CA LEU A 14 -32.52 2.31 23.79
C LEU A 14 -31.24 2.29 24.63
N ILE A 15 -30.17 1.64 24.16
CA ILE A 15 -28.83 1.76 24.77
C ILE A 15 -28.32 3.19 24.61
N PHE A 16 -28.44 3.79 23.42
CA PHE A 16 -28.06 5.18 23.18
C PHE A 16 -28.93 6.19 23.95
N GLN A 17 -30.22 5.94 24.17
CA GLN A 17 -31.06 6.79 25.04
C GLN A 17 -30.82 6.56 26.53
N GLY A 18 -30.43 5.35 26.94
CA GLY A 18 -29.94 5.07 28.30
C GLY A 18 -28.63 5.79 28.59
N GLU A 19 -27.68 5.74 27.63
CA GLU A 19 -26.45 6.52 27.65
C GLU A 19 -26.74 8.02 27.58
N TYR A 20 -27.67 8.49 26.74
CA TYR A 20 -28.02 9.92 26.66
C TYR A 20 -28.69 10.45 27.94
N ASN A 21 -29.51 9.64 28.62
CA ASN A 21 -30.16 10.05 29.86
C ASN A 21 -29.22 9.99 31.08
N LEU A 22 -28.21 9.10 31.09
CA LEU A 22 -27.10 9.19 32.05
C LEU A 22 -26.20 10.40 31.75
N VAL A 23 -25.91 10.65 30.46
CA VAL A 23 -25.12 11.80 30.00
C VAL A 23 -25.83 13.12 30.28
N ALA A 24 -27.16 13.19 30.22
CA ALA A 24 -27.91 14.42 30.53
C ALA A 24 -27.91 14.80 32.03
N GLN A 25 -27.59 13.86 32.93
CA GLN A 25 -27.37 14.17 34.36
C GLN A 25 -25.91 14.59 34.67
N THR A 26 -24.99 14.55 33.70
CA THR A 26 -23.56 14.92 33.89
C THR A 26 -23.28 16.42 33.92
N THR A 27 -24.21 17.25 34.39
CA THR A 27 -23.85 18.60 34.80
C THR A 27 -23.00 18.54 36.08
N ALA A 28 -21.69 18.80 35.93
CA ALA A 28 -20.83 19.52 36.88
C ALA A 28 -19.89 18.78 37.87
N LEU A 29 -19.33 17.61 37.53
CA LEU A 29 -18.19 17.05 38.30
C LEU A 29 -16.96 16.82 37.40
N SER A 30 -15.83 17.44 37.76
CA SER A 30 -14.53 17.19 37.12
C SER A 30 -14.00 15.81 37.49
N TYR A 31 -13.07 15.28 36.68
CA TYR A 31 -12.35 14.03 36.94
C TYR A 31 -11.83 13.96 38.38
N ASP A 32 -11.10 14.99 38.83
CA ASP A 32 -10.53 15.04 40.20
C ASP A 32 -11.59 14.92 41.29
N ARG A 33 -12.78 15.48 41.06
CA ARG A 33 -13.88 15.42 42.03
C ARG A 33 -14.51 14.02 42.05
N LEU A 34 -14.57 13.34 40.91
CA LEU A 34 -15.05 11.96 40.82
C LEU A 34 -14.06 10.99 41.47
N ILE A 35 -12.77 11.11 41.17
CA ILE A 35 -11.71 10.34 41.84
C ILE A 35 -11.68 10.64 43.33
N GLY A 36 -11.77 11.90 43.74
CA GLY A 36 -11.83 12.27 45.15
C GLY A 36 -13.00 11.61 45.89
N LYS A 37 -14.18 11.51 45.25
CA LYS A 37 -15.30 10.75 45.80
C LYS A 37 -15.03 9.25 45.84
N SER A 38 -14.48 8.67 44.77
CA SER A 38 -14.11 7.26 44.74
C SER A 38 -13.13 6.92 45.88
N LEU A 39 -12.08 7.72 46.05
CA LEU A 39 -11.10 7.57 47.13
C LEU A 39 -11.69 7.82 48.53
N TYR A 40 -12.69 8.68 48.67
CA TYR A 40 -13.40 8.87 49.94
C TYR A 40 -14.16 7.61 50.38
N PHE A 41 -14.84 6.95 49.45
CA PHE A 41 -15.55 5.69 49.72
C PHE A 41 -14.62 4.48 49.83
N ARG A 42 -13.32 4.65 49.54
CA ARG A 42 -12.33 3.58 49.68
C ARG A 42 -12.34 3.04 51.11
N ASN A 43 -12.51 1.72 51.23
CA ASN A 43 -12.64 0.99 52.50
C ASN A 43 -13.92 1.29 53.30
N ARG A 44 -14.91 1.99 52.70
CA ARG A 44 -16.23 2.27 53.27
C ARG A 44 -17.34 1.57 52.49
N ASP A 45 -17.34 1.73 51.17
CA ASP A 45 -18.36 1.17 50.27
C ASP A 45 -17.78 0.92 48.87
N ASN A 46 -17.62 -0.35 48.49
CA ASN A 46 -17.02 -0.73 47.20
C ASN A 46 -17.92 -0.38 46.00
N ASP A 47 -19.25 -0.39 46.16
CA ASP A 47 -20.17 -0.06 45.07
C ASP A 47 -20.05 1.41 44.68
N SER A 48 -19.97 2.29 45.69
CA SER A 48 -19.69 3.71 45.48
C SER A 48 -18.31 3.96 44.85
N VAL A 49 -17.27 3.24 45.29
CA VAL A 49 -15.93 3.34 44.67
C VAL A 49 -16.00 3.01 43.18
N ASN A 50 -16.63 1.87 42.84
CA ASN A 50 -16.78 1.40 41.47
C ASN A 50 -17.58 2.39 40.62
N HIS A 51 -18.71 2.88 41.14
CA HIS A 51 -19.56 3.87 40.45
C HIS A 51 -18.80 5.17 40.12
N TYR A 52 -18.15 5.78 41.10
CA TYR A 52 -17.44 7.05 40.88
C TYR A 52 -16.17 6.89 40.04
N ALA A 53 -15.45 5.78 40.18
CA ALA A 53 -14.29 5.48 39.32
C ALA A 53 -14.72 5.27 37.86
N TYR A 54 -15.85 4.60 37.63
CA TYR A 54 -16.39 4.41 36.28
C TYR A 54 -16.80 5.74 35.64
N LEU A 55 -17.47 6.61 36.39
CA LEU A 55 -17.77 7.97 35.91
C LEU A 55 -16.50 8.78 35.61
N ALA A 56 -15.45 8.64 36.43
CA ALA A 56 -14.16 9.30 36.18
C ALA A 56 -13.51 8.79 34.89
N TYR A 57 -13.54 7.47 34.66
CA TYR A 57 -13.08 6.86 33.41
C TYR A 57 -13.84 7.40 32.19
N LEU A 58 -15.18 7.46 32.25
CA LEU A 58 -15.98 8.01 31.14
C LEU A 58 -15.66 9.48 30.86
N GLU A 59 -15.43 10.28 31.90
CA GLU A 59 -15.05 11.69 31.79
C GLU A 59 -13.67 11.87 31.16
N ALA A 60 -12.68 11.08 31.59
CA ALA A 60 -11.32 11.07 31.02
C ALA A 60 -11.35 10.65 29.55
N LYS A 61 -12.08 9.57 29.25
CA LYS A 61 -12.28 9.06 27.89
C LYS A 61 -12.91 10.09 26.96
N ARG A 62 -13.93 10.81 27.43
CA ARG A 62 -14.57 11.90 26.67
C ARG A 62 -13.56 12.99 26.29
N LYS A 63 -12.57 13.24 27.16
CA LYS A 63 -11.49 14.22 26.94
C LYS A 63 -10.28 13.65 26.21
N SER A 64 -10.26 12.34 25.92
CA SER A 64 -9.09 11.62 25.39
C SER A 64 -7.85 11.79 26.27
N ASP A 65 -8.06 11.78 27.59
CA ASP A 65 -7.02 11.92 28.60
C ASP A 65 -6.59 10.53 29.09
N TYR A 66 -5.63 9.93 28.39
CA TYR A 66 -5.27 8.52 28.58
C TYR A 66 -4.62 8.21 29.92
N GLU A 67 -3.89 9.16 30.51
CA GLU A 67 -3.28 8.96 31.85
C GLU A 67 -4.37 8.83 32.91
N HIS A 68 -5.37 9.70 32.85
CA HIS A 68 -6.53 9.66 33.74
C HIS A 68 -7.48 8.48 33.44
N GLU A 69 -7.56 8.03 32.19
CA GLU A 69 -8.25 6.76 31.87
C GLU A 69 -7.57 5.58 32.59
N LEU A 70 -6.24 5.50 32.54
CA LEU A 70 -5.48 4.41 33.18
C LEU A 70 -5.61 4.42 34.71
N ASP A 71 -5.53 5.59 35.34
CA ASP A 71 -5.71 5.74 36.79
C ASP A 71 -7.11 5.29 37.24
N ALA A 72 -8.15 5.65 36.49
CA ALA A 72 -9.51 5.22 36.79
C ALA A 72 -9.68 3.70 36.60
N LEU A 73 -9.07 3.12 35.55
CA LEU A 73 -9.07 1.68 35.31
C LEU A 73 -8.35 0.90 36.40
N GLU A 74 -7.24 1.40 36.94
CA GLU A 74 -6.55 0.80 38.09
C GLU A 74 -7.47 0.69 39.30
N ILE A 75 -8.21 1.76 39.63
CA ILE A 75 -9.17 1.77 40.74
C ILE A 75 -10.30 0.77 40.49
N LEU A 76 -10.83 0.74 39.25
CA LEU A 76 -11.88 -0.21 38.86
C LEU A 76 -11.40 -1.65 38.98
N THR A 77 -10.21 -1.99 38.48
CA THR A 77 -9.61 -3.32 38.62
C THR A 77 -9.52 -3.71 40.10
N ARG A 78 -8.88 -2.89 40.93
CA ARG A 78 -8.69 -3.19 42.36
C ARG A 78 -10.00 -3.35 43.11
N THR A 79 -11.01 -2.54 42.77
CA THR A 79 -12.33 -2.62 43.42
C THR A 79 -13.07 -3.88 43.01
N ASN A 80 -13.04 -4.24 41.73
CA ASN A 80 -13.67 -5.47 41.23
C ASN A 80 -12.99 -6.72 41.78
N LEU A 81 -11.67 -6.70 42.03
CA LEU A 81 -10.98 -7.78 42.75
C LEU A 81 -11.49 -7.94 44.19
N LYS A 82 -11.71 -6.82 44.92
CA LYS A 82 -12.22 -6.85 46.31
C LYS A 82 -13.63 -7.45 46.43
N ILE A 83 -14.46 -7.29 45.39
CA ILE A 83 -15.82 -7.86 45.35
C ILE A 83 -15.90 -9.15 44.51
N SER A 84 -14.75 -9.73 44.18
CA SER A 84 -14.62 -11.01 43.46
C SER A 84 -15.25 -11.04 42.06
N ASN A 85 -15.33 -9.89 41.39
CA ASN A 85 -15.75 -9.78 40.00
C ASN A 85 -14.54 -9.87 39.05
N PHE A 86 -13.97 -11.08 38.97
CA PHE A 86 -12.67 -11.32 38.34
C PHE A 86 -12.64 -11.04 36.84
N THR A 87 -13.69 -11.40 36.11
CA THR A 87 -13.81 -11.16 34.67
C THR A 87 -13.76 -9.67 34.36
N GLU A 88 -14.49 -8.87 35.13
CA GLU A 88 -14.52 -7.42 34.91
C GLU A 88 -13.19 -6.76 35.30
N ALA A 89 -12.55 -7.22 36.38
CA ALA A 89 -11.21 -6.76 36.75
C ALA A 89 -10.18 -7.04 35.64
N GLN A 90 -10.24 -8.22 35.00
CA GLN A 90 -9.39 -8.55 33.87
C GLN A 90 -9.71 -7.71 32.63
N ASN A 91 -11.00 -7.50 32.33
CA ASN A 91 -11.42 -6.64 31.22
C ASN A 91 -10.83 -5.22 31.34
N TYR A 92 -10.79 -4.66 32.55
CA TYR A 92 -10.17 -3.35 32.78
C TYR A 92 -8.64 -3.38 32.62
N CYS A 93 -7.97 -4.46 33.03
CA CYS A 93 -6.53 -4.65 32.75
C CYS A 93 -6.24 -4.74 31.25
N ASP A 94 -7.03 -5.53 30.51
CA ASP A 94 -6.87 -5.69 29.06
C ASP A 94 -7.12 -4.38 28.32
N LEU A 95 -8.14 -3.63 28.75
CA LEU A 95 -8.42 -2.29 28.23
C LEU A 95 -7.27 -1.31 28.51
N ALA A 96 -6.74 -1.31 29.73
CA ALA A 96 -5.59 -0.49 30.09
C ALA A 96 -4.35 -0.85 29.24
N GLY A 97 -4.09 -2.14 29.04
CA GLY A 97 -3.01 -2.62 28.17
C GLY A 97 -3.19 -2.15 26.72
N ALA A 98 -4.40 -2.23 26.18
CA ALA A 98 -4.71 -1.75 24.84
C ALA A 98 -4.51 -0.23 24.69
N ILE A 99 -4.84 0.57 25.71
CA ILE A 99 -4.56 2.02 25.72
C ILE A 99 -3.05 2.25 25.70
N VAL A 100 -2.30 1.55 26.56
CA VAL A 100 -0.82 1.65 26.64
C VAL A 100 -0.17 1.34 25.30
N ASP A 101 -0.52 0.21 24.67
CA ASP A 101 0.08 -0.21 23.41
C ASP A 101 -0.31 0.73 22.25
N LYS A 102 -1.58 1.14 22.18
CA LYS A 102 -2.08 2.02 21.11
C LYS A 102 -1.48 3.42 21.17
N HIS A 103 -1.28 3.95 22.37
CA HIS A 103 -0.79 5.32 22.59
C HIS A 103 0.70 5.37 22.99
N GLN A 104 1.40 4.22 22.96
CA GLN A 104 2.83 4.09 23.26
C GLN A 104 3.21 4.60 24.66
N LEU A 105 2.33 4.44 25.64
CA LEU A 105 2.54 4.86 27.04
C LEU A 105 3.36 3.82 27.81
N ASN A 106 4.54 3.47 27.28
CA ASN A 106 5.36 2.37 27.79
C ASN A 106 5.73 2.52 29.28
N HIS A 107 5.76 3.74 29.81
CA HIS A 107 5.99 3.99 31.23
C HIS A 107 4.87 3.50 32.16
N ARG A 108 3.66 3.25 31.64
CA ARG A 108 2.55 2.66 32.39
C ARG A 108 2.49 1.14 32.27
N LYS A 109 3.34 0.52 31.43
CA LYS A 109 3.26 -0.91 31.12
C LYS A 109 3.49 -1.81 32.34
N ALA A 110 4.47 -1.46 33.18
CA ALA A 110 4.75 -2.20 34.41
C ALA A 110 3.53 -2.18 35.36
N GLU A 111 2.91 -1.03 35.57
CA GLU A 111 1.71 -0.85 36.40
C GLU A 111 0.53 -1.74 35.93
N VAL A 112 0.24 -1.75 34.62
CA VAL A 112 -0.82 -2.60 34.05
C VAL A 112 -0.51 -4.09 34.24
N LEU A 113 0.74 -4.50 34.04
CA LEU A 113 1.15 -5.89 34.23
C LEU A 113 1.07 -6.32 35.71
N ILE A 114 1.39 -5.44 36.65
CA ILE A 114 1.19 -5.68 38.08
C ILE A 114 -0.29 -5.89 38.37
N ASN A 115 -1.16 -5.01 37.89
CA ASN A 115 -2.60 -5.14 38.11
C ASN A 115 -3.17 -6.41 37.48
N SER A 116 -2.70 -6.81 36.29
CA SER A 116 -3.06 -8.11 35.70
C SER A 116 -2.55 -9.29 36.54
N GLY A 117 -1.32 -9.23 37.06
CA GLY A 117 -0.79 -10.24 37.98
C GLY A 117 -1.65 -10.40 39.24
N ASN A 118 -2.09 -9.28 39.82
CA ASN A 118 -2.99 -9.28 40.98
C ASN A 118 -4.31 -10.00 40.70
N VAL A 119 -4.86 -9.90 39.48
CA VAL A 119 -6.07 -10.64 39.09
C VAL A 119 -5.83 -12.14 39.19
N TYR A 120 -4.75 -12.64 38.59
CA TYR A 120 -4.40 -14.06 38.67
C TYR A 120 -4.09 -14.52 40.09
N GLN A 121 -3.45 -13.67 40.90
CA GLN A 121 -3.09 -14.02 42.28
C GLN A 121 -4.35 -14.21 43.13
N VAL A 122 -5.29 -13.27 43.10
CA VAL A 122 -6.53 -13.32 43.91
C VAL A 122 -7.41 -14.51 43.52
N ILE A 123 -7.39 -14.94 42.25
CA ILE A 123 -8.11 -16.13 41.75
C ILE A 123 -7.43 -17.43 42.21
N GLY A 124 -6.20 -17.37 42.72
CA GLY A 124 -5.40 -18.54 43.12
C GLY A 124 -4.54 -19.14 42.02
N LEU A 125 -4.40 -18.45 40.88
CA LEU A 125 -3.48 -18.81 39.79
C LEU A 125 -2.09 -18.18 40.01
N THR A 126 -1.51 -18.41 41.19
CA THR A 126 -0.31 -17.71 41.67
C THR A 126 0.91 -17.87 40.75
N ASN A 127 1.03 -18.99 40.04
CA ASN A 127 2.11 -19.16 39.05
C ASN A 127 1.95 -18.25 37.82
N GLU A 128 0.71 -18.03 37.36
CA GLU A 128 0.44 -17.09 36.26
C GLU A 128 0.61 -15.64 36.73
N ALA A 129 0.24 -15.35 37.99
CA ALA A 129 0.51 -14.07 38.62
C ALA A 129 2.02 -13.75 38.64
N LEU A 130 2.85 -14.70 39.11
CA LEU A 130 4.30 -14.55 39.11
C LEU A 130 4.88 -14.29 37.73
N LYS A 131 4.37 -14.96 36.67
CA LYS A 131 4.79 -14.67 35.30
C LYS A 131 4.52 -13.21 34.93
N LYS A 132 3.32 -12.69 35.24
CA LYS A 132 2.96 -11.28 35.01
C LYS A 132 3.83 -10.31 35.81
N PHE A 133 4.14 -10.64 37.07
CA PHE A 133 5.03 -9.82 37.87
C PHE A 133 6.47 -9.83 37.34
N PHE A 134 6.99 -10.95 36.85
CA PHE A 134 8.31 -10.98 36.21
C PHE A 134 8.33 -10.23 34.88
N GLU A 135 7.25 -10.28 34.09
CA GLU A 135 7.08 -9.44 32.90
C GLU A 135 7.06 -7.95 33.27
N ALA A 136 6.36 -7.57 34.35
CA ALA A 136 6.36 -6.21 34.87
C ALA A 136 7.76 -5.76 35.30
N LYS A 137 8.54 -6.66 35.92
CA LYS A 137 9.92 -6.40 36.34
C LYS A 137 10.82 -6.05 35.15
N GLU A 138 10.67 -6.74 34.02
CA GLU A 138 11.42 -6.44 32.79
C GLU A 138 11.09 -5.05 32.22
N ASN A 139 9.87 -4.56 32.45
CA ASN A 139 9.41 -3.25 32.01
C ASN A 139 9.60 -2.14 33.05
N LEU A 140 10.09 -2.47 34.25
CA LEU A 140 10.17 -1.54 35.38
C LEU A 140 11.11 -0.36 35.09
N ALA A 141 12.18 -0.57 34.33
CA ALA A 141 13.13 0.48 33.95
C ALA A 141 12.50 1.58 33.07
N LEU A 142 11.34 1.31 32.46
CA LEU A 142 10.58 2.27 31.66
C LEU A 142 9.60 3.08 32.50
N SER A 143 9.30 2.65 33.73
CA SER A 143 8.33 3.34 34.59
C SER A 143 8.86 4.70 35.03
N LEU A 144 7.95 5.68 35.07
CA LEU A 144 8.21 7.00 35.65
C LEU A 144 7.93 7.03 37.17
N LYS A 145 7.28 6.00 37.72
CA LYS A 145 6.91 5.91 39.14
C LYS A 145 7.84 4.94 39.86
N VAL A 146 8.72 5.45 40.73
CA VAL A 146 9.59 4.61 41.57
C VAL A 146 8.76 3.68 42.48
N GLN A 147 7.55 4.12 42.85
CA GLN A 147 6.53 3.36 43.60
C GLN A 147 6.21 1.99 42.98
N ASP A 148 6.22 1.88 41.65
CA ASP A 148 5.89 0.63 40.95
C ASP A 148 6.88 -0.48 41.32
N GLY A 149 8.14 -0.13 41.58
CA GLY A 149 9.16 -1.08 42.00
C GLY A 149 8.88 -1.62 43.41
N THR A 150 8.64 -0.73 44.37
CA THR A 150 8.28 -1.10 45.75
C THR A 150 7.04 -1.98 45.78
N TYR A 151 6.00 -1.59 45.05
CA TYR A 151 4.75 -2.33 44.98
C TYR A 151 4.89 -3.69 44.28
N LEU A 152 5.60 -3.75 43.14
CA LEU A 152 5.85 -5.00 42.40
C LEU A 152 6.55 -6.04 43.27
N TYR A 153 7.66 -5.67 43.92
CA TYR A 153 8.40 -6.62 44.75
C TYR A 153 7.59 -7.08 45.97
N PHE A 154 6.71 -6.22 46.49
CA PHE A 154 5.74 -6.62 47.50
C PHE A 154 4.75 -7.67 46.97
N GLN A 155 4.17 -7.48 45.77
CA GLN A 155 3.26 -8.48 45.18
C GLN A 155 3.96 -9.82 44.90
N ILE A 156 5.22 -9.81 44.46
CA ILE A 156 6.02 -11.02 44.30
C ILE A 156 6.24 -11.72 45.65
N ALA A 157 6.54 -10.95 46.71
CA ALA A 157 6.72 -11.48 48.05
C ALA A 157 5.43 -12.14 48.57
N ASP A 158 4.30 -11.47 48.40
CA ASP A 158 2.97 -11.94 48.77
C ASP A 158 2.61 -13.23 48.03
N SER A 159 2.88 -13.30 46.73
CA SER A 159 2.68 -14.52 45.92
C SER A 159 3.53 -15.71 46.39
N TYR A 160 4.79 -15.48 46.79
CA TYR A 160 5.60 -16.56 47.37
C TYR A 160 5.12 -16.96 48.76
N ALA A 161 4.57 -16.02 49.54
CA ALA A 161 3.94 -16.34 50.82
C ALA A 161 2.70 -17.25 50.63
N ASP A 162 1.87 -16.96 49.62
CA ASP A 162 0.71 -17.80 49.24
C ASP A 162 1.12 -19.23 48.84
N LEU A 163 2.28 -19.37 48.19
CA LEU A 163 2.85 -20.68 47.83
C LEU A 163 3.53 -21.41 49.01
N GLY A 164 3.64 -20.77 50.18
CA GLY A 164 4.36 -21.30 51.34
C GLY A 164 5.89 -21.23 51.23
N GLU A 165 6.42 -20.51 50.24
CA GLU A 165 7.85 -20.32 49.99
C GLU A 165 8.38 -19.14 50.83
N VAL A 166 8.35 -19.32 52.15
CA VAL A 166 8.57 -18.24 53.14
C VAL A 166 9.90 -17.52 52.98
N GLU A 167 11.00 -18.23 52.67
CA GLU A 167 12.32 -17.60 52.50
C GLU A 167 12.32 -16.63 51.30
N LYS A 168 11.75 -17.05 50.17
CA LYS A 168 11.63 -16.19 48.98
C LYS A 168 10.73 -15.00 49.25
N ALA A 169 9.62 -15.21 49.97
CA ALA A 169 8.72 -14.14 50.37
C ALA A 169 9.47 -13.06 51.19
N ILE A 170 10.27 -13.47 52.17
CA ILE A 170 11.08 -12.57 52.99
C ILE A 170 12.12 -11.81 52.14
N ASP A 171 12.81 -12.50 51.24
CA ASP A 171 13.83 -11.89 50.39
C ASP A 171 13.23 -10.82 49.47
N TYR A 172 12.11 -11.12 48.82
CA TYR A 172 11.41 -10.16 47.97
C TYR A 172 10.78 -9.01 48.75
N ALA A 173 10.27 -9.25 49.96
CA ALA A 173 9.77 -8.19 50.82
C ALA A 173 10.90 -7.23 51.26
N ARG A 174 12.10 -7.75 51.53
CA ARG A 174 13.28 -6.92 51.81
C ARG A 174 13.72 -6.13 50.58
N LEU A 175 13.65 -6.71 49.38
CA LEU A 175 13.90 -5.99 48.14
C LEU A 175 12.90 -4.85 47.94
N SER A 176 11.61 -5.07 48.22
CA SER A 176 10.61 -3.98 48.21
C SER A 176 10.99 -2.85 49.17
N VAL A 177 11.41 -3.18 50.40
CA VAL A 177 11.90 -2.19 51.37
C VAL A 177 13.13 -1.43 50.85
N LEU A 178 14.09 -2.14 50.23
CA LEU A 178 15.30 -1.54 49.69
C LEU A 178 15.01 -0.55 48.55
N MET A 179 13.97 -0.82 47.75
CA MET A 179 13.58 0.03 46.61
C MET A 179 12.95 1.35 47.05
N ALA A 180 12.43 1.45 48.28
CA ALA A 180 11.95 2.70 48.85
C ALA A 180 13.14 3.55 49.34
N MET A 181 13.91 4.12 48.40
CA MET A 181 15.12 4.90 48.68
C MET A 181 14.85 6.35 49.12
N ASP A 182 13.59 6.81 49.09
CA ASP A 182 13.18 8.19 49.37
C ASP A 182 12.09 8.25 50.46
N ASP A 183 12.07 9.34 51.23
CA ASP A 183 11.08 9.58 52.30
C ASP A 183 9.65 9.64 51.73
N GLU A 184 9.47 10.04 50.47
CA GLU A 184 8.16 10.07 49.80
C GLU A 184 7.54 8.67 49.61
N LEU A 185 8.36 7.61 49.57
CA LEU A 185 7.92 6.23 49.39
C LEU A 185 7.67 5.50 50.72
N LYS A 186 7.93 6.16 51.86
CA LYS A 186 7.74 5.53 53.18
C LYS A 186 6.35 4.98 53.37
N ARG A 187 5.32 5.65 52.83
CA ARG A 187 3.93 5.18 52.90
C ARG A 187 3.76 3.76 52.33
N ASP A 188 4.42 3.45 51.23
CA ASP A 188 4.25 2.17 50.51
C ASP A 188 4.92 0.99 51.22
N LEU A 189 5.70 1.27 52.28
CA LEU A 189 6.36 0.25 53.11
C LEU A 189 5.41 -0.42 54.12
N PHE A 190 4.18 0.08 54.27
CA PHE A 190 3.20 -0.52 55.17
C PHE A 190 3.00 -2.03 54.88
N GLY A 191 2.70 -2.38 53.63
CA GLY A 191 2.50 -3.78 53.21
C GLY A 191 3.72 -4.67 53.47
N PRO A 192 4.91 -4.31 52.96
CA PRO A 192 6.16 -5.05 53.22
C PRO A 192 6.48 -5.23 54.70
N TYR A 193 6.32 -4.20 55.53
CA TYR A 193 6.58 -4.31 56.97
C TYR A 193 5.55 -5.21 57.67
N MET A 194 4.27 -5.11 57.29
CA MET A 194 3.23 -6.01 57.79
C MET A 194 3.51 -7.47 57.42
N LEU A 195 3.86 -7.76 56.17
CA LEU A 195 4.22 -9.11 55.73
C LEU A 195 5.44 -9.63 56.51
N LEU A 196 6.52 -8.84 56.57
CA LEU A 196 7.72 -9.21 57.33
C LEU A 196 7.40 -9.46 58.81
N SER A 197 6.55 -8.64 59.43
CA SER A 197 6.15 -8.84 60.84
C SER A 197 5.37 -10.14 61.07
N ASN A 198 4.68 -10.66 60.05
CA ASN A 198 3.90 -11.89 60.13
C ASN A 198 4.70 -13.14 59.69
N SER A 199 5.73 -12.98 58.85
CA SER A 199 6.48 -14.10 58.26
C SER A 199 7.61 -14.66 59.15
N PHE A 200 8.04 -13.95 60.20
CA PHE A 200 9.14 -14.41 61.06
C PHE A 200 8.67 -15.25 62.25
N ALA A 201 9.41 -16.31 62.55
CA ALA A 201 9.26 -17.07 63.79
C ALA A 201 9.97 -16.42 65.01
N ASN A 202 10.82 -15.41 64.79
CA ASN A 202 11.62 -14.76 65.84
C ASN A 202 10.97 -13.45 66.34
N LEU A 203 10.69 -13.38 67.64
CA LEU A 203 10.11 -12.21 68.32
C LEU A 203 10.88 -10.91 68.09
N ASP A 204 12.21 -10.93 68.04
CA ASP A 204 13.00 -9.70 67.82
C ASP A 204 12.74 -9.09 66.44
N SER A 205 12.57 -9.95 65.43
CA SER A 205 12.29 -9.51 64.06
C SER A 205 10.86 -8.99 63.94
N ILE A 206 9.90 -9.67 64.57
CA ILE A 206 8.51 -9.21 64.66
C ILE A 206 8.46 -7.82 65.30
N GLN A 207 9.09 -7.64 66.47
CA GLN A 207 9.11 -6.36 67.19
C GLN A 207 9.77 -5.24 66.37
N LYS A 208 10.86 -5.54 65.67
CA LYS A 208 11.53 -4.58 64.78
C LYS A 208 10.57 -4.02 63.73
N TYR A 209 9.89 -4.89 62.98
CA TYR A 209 8.99 -4.43 61.91
C TYR A 209 7.71 -3.80 62.46
N LEU A 210 7.20 -4.25 63.61
CA LEU A 210 6.09 -3.55 64.28
C LEU A 210 6.47 -2.12 64.70
N SER A 211 7.69 -1.91 65.21
CA SER A 211 8.19 -0.56 65.53
C SER A 211 8.29 0.31 64.29
N LEU A 212 8.87 -0.22 63.20
CA LEU A 212 8.99 0.51 61.94
C LEU A 212 7.61 0.89 61.35
N THR A 213 6.62 0.01 61.45
CA THR A 213 5.25 0.33 61.03
C THR A 213 4.61 1.40 61.92
N GLU A 214 4.87 1.39 63.23
CA GLU A 214 4.37 2.43 64.15
C GLU A 214 4.98 3.80 63.82
N ASP A 215 6.29 3.85 63.56
CA ASP A 215 7.01 5.07 63.17
C ASP A 215 6.44 5.62 61.84
N LEU A 216 6.26 4.74 60.84
CA LEU A 216 5.62 5.08 59.57
C LEU A 216 4.23 5.68 59.79
N LEU A 217 3.37 5.02 60.57
CA LEU A 217 2.01 5.51 60.80
C LEU A 217 2.00 6.84 61.58
N SER A 218 3.03 7.11 62.38
CA SER A 218 3.20 8.38 63.10
C SER A 218 3.58 9.52 62.16
N ASP A 219 4.41 9.25 61.15
CA ASP A 219 4.74 10.20 60.08
C ASP A 219 3.52 10.52 59.19
N PHE A 220 2.58 9.57 59.05
CA PHE A 220 1.38 9.71 58.20
C PHE A 220 0.07 9.57 59.00
N PRO A 221 -0.36 10.61 59.76
CA PRO A 221 -1.51 10.52 60.66
C PRO A 221 -2.86 10.32 59.96
N ASN A 222 -2.94 10.56 58.65
CA ASN A 222 -4.13 10.38 57.81
C ASN A 222 -4.36 8.92 57.36
N LEU A 223 -3.42 8.01 57.61
CA LEU A 223 -3.54 6.58 57.29
C LEU A 223 -4.39 5.83 58.33
N HIS A 224 -5.64 6.27 58.50
CA HIS A 224 -6.52 5.73 59.53
C HIS A 224 -6.86 4.25 59.31
N PHE A 225 -7.05 3.82 58.06
CA PHE A 225 -7.37 2.42 57.76
C PHE A 225 -6.16 1.51 58.03
N GLU A 226 -4.99 1.89 57.57
CA GLU A 226 -3.74 1.17 57.79
C GLU A 226 -3.41 1.09 59.29
N ARG A 227 -3.65 2.17 60.05
CA ARG A 227 -3.52 2.18 61.51
C ARG A 227 -4.46 1.18 62.19
N VAL A 228 -5.71 1.11 61.74
CA VAL A 228 -6.68 0.12 62.22
C VAL A 228 -6.20 -1.31 61.94
N VAL A 229 -5.73 -1.57 60.72
CA VAL A 229 -5.20 -2.89 60.32
C VAL A 229 -3.98 -3.29 61.16
N PHE A 230 -3.07 -2.35 61.38
CA PHE A 230 -1.88 -2.56 62.19
C PHE A 230 -2.23 -2.84 63.65
N LEU A 231 -3.13 -2.05 64.26
CA LEU A 231 -3.57 -2.25 65.64
C LEU A 231 -4.24 -3.61 65.83
N ASN A 232 -5.05 -4.08 64.87
CA ASN A 232 -5.64 -5.43 64.91
C ASN A 232 -4.55 -6.52 64.94
N ASN A 233 -3.56 -6.44 64.05
CA ASN A 233 -2.46 -7.41 64.00
C ASN A 233 -1.61 -7.36 65.28
N LYS A 234 -1.27 -6.16 65.76
CA LYS A 234 -0.54 -5.95 67.01
C LYS A 234 -1.30 -6.52 68.21
N ALA A 235 -2.63 -6.40 68.24
CA ALA A 235 -3.47 -6.98 69.27
C ALA A 235 -3.48 -8.51 69.24
N LEU A 236 -3.59 -9.10 68.04
CA LEU A 236 -3.48 -10.55 67.85
C LEU A 236 -2.15 -11.10 68.37
N ILE A 237 -1.03 -10.44 68.03
CA ILE A 237 0.31 -10.82 68.48
C ILE A 237 0.42 -10.69 70.01
N ASN A 238 -0.01 -9.56 70.59
CA ASN A 238 0.02 -9.36 72.04
C ASN A 238 -0.83 -10.39 72.78
N LYS A 239 -1.99 -10.76 72.24
CA LYS A 239 -2.82 -11.83 72.79
C LYS A 239 -2.08 -13.17 72.76
N ALA A 240 -1.45 -13.50 71.63
CA ALA A 240 -0.73 -14.77 71.44
C ALA A 240 0.45 -14.93 72.43
N ILE A 241 1.15 -13.85 72.76
CA ILE A 241 2.24 -13.85 73.74
C ILE A 241 1.76 -13.63 75.20
N GLY A 242 0.45 -13.57 75.44
CA GLY A 242 -0.15 -13.45 76.78
C GLY A 242 -0.27 -12.02 77.34
N HIS A 243 0.08 -11.00 76.56
CA HIS A 243 -0.05 -9.57 76.91
C HIS A 243 -1.51 -9.08 76.70
N LEU A 244 -2.44 -9.65 77.47
CA LEU A 244 -3.87 -9.38 77.34
C LEU A 244 -4.26 -7.90 77.53
N PRO A 245 -3.71 -7.13 78.50
CA PRO A 245 -4.06 -5.71 78.66
C PRO A 245 -3.69 -4.85 77.45
N GLN A 246 -2.52 -5.09 76.86
CA GLN A 246 -2.05 -4.38 75.66
C GLN A 246 -2.89 -4.72 74.44
N SER A 247 -3.19 -6.02 74.24
CA SER A 247 -4.09 -6.50 73.19
C SER A 247 -5.46 -5.81 73.29
N LYS A 248 -6.04 -5.77 74.48
CA LYS A 248 -7.33 -5.11 74.72
C LYS A 248 -7.31 -3.63 74.38
N ALA A 249 -6.29 -2.89 74.83
CA ALA A 249 -6.17 -1.47 74.55
C ALA A 249 -6.12 -1.19 73.04
N GLN A 250 -5.36 -2.01 72.30
CA GLN A 250 -5.23 -1.92 70.85
C GLN A 250 -6.55 -2.22 70.12
N TYR A 251 -7.33 -3.21 70.55
CA TYR A 251 -8.66 -3.44 69.98
C TYR A 251 -9.61 -2.27 70.22
N ILE A 252 -9.63 -1.70 71.43
CA ILE A 252 -10.51 -0.57 71.77
C ILE A 252 -10.17 0.64 70.89
N GLU A 253 -8.87 0.93 70.73
CA GLU A 253 -8.40 2.00 69.86
C GLU A 253 -8.79 1.76 68.40
N ALA A 254 -8.52 0.56 67.87
CA ALA A 254 -8.87 0.18 66.51
C ALA A 254 -10.37 0.29 66.22
N ILE A 255 -11.21 -0.17 67.16
CA ILE A 255 -12.68 -0.08 67.06
C ILE A 255 -13.11 1.39 67.03
N GLY A 256 -12.54 2.25 67.89
CA GLY A 256 -12.86 3.67 67.92
C GLY A 256 -12.53 4.37 66.59
N ILE A 257 -11.36 4.10 66.02
CA ILE A 257 -10.97 4.65 64.72
C ILE A 257 -11.86 4.12 63.59
N ALA A 258 -12.16 2.82 63.58
CA ALA A 258 -13.02 2.20 62.57
C ALA A 258 -14.46 2.73 62.61
N GLN A 259 -15.02 2.96 63.81
CA GLN A 259 -16.34 3.58 63.98
C GLN A 259 -16.34 5.03 63.50
N ALA A 260 -15.35 5.84 63.90
CA ALA A 260 -15.26 7.24 63.52
C ALA A 260 -15.12 7.47 62.01
N ASN A 261 -14.54 6.50 61.29
CA ASN A 261 -14.30 6.56 59.85
C ASN A 261 -15.26 5.70 59.01
N GLU A 262 -16.27 5.08 59.62
CA GLU A 262 -17.28 4.25 58.97
C GLU A 262 -16.70 3.04 58.20
N TYR A 263 -15.61 2.45 58.69
CA TYR A 263 -15.01 1.24 58.11
C TYR A 263 -15.81 -0.01 58.49
N ARG A 264 -17.08 -0.09 58.06
CA ARG A 264 -18.07 -1.07 58.55
C ARG A 264 -17.61 -2.53 58.46
N SER A 265 -17.09 -2.96 57.31
CA SER A 265 -16.61 -4.33 57.13
C SER A 265 -15.50 -4.66 58.13
N TYR A 266 -14.47 -3.81 58.21
CA TYR A 266 -13.35 -4.03 59.13
C TYR A 266 -13.74 -3.88 60.61
N LEU A 267 -14.71 -3.01 60.92
CA LEU A 267 -15.28 -2.88 62.27
C LEU A 267 -15.90 -4.20 62.73
N SER A 268 -16.62 -4.91 61.86
CA SER A 268 -17.19 -6.22 62.16
C SER A 268 -16.10 -7.26 62.44
N THR A 269 -15.01 -7.28 61.65
CA THR A 269 -13.82 -8.11 61.91
C THR A 269 -13.18 -7.80 63.26
N LEU A 270 -13.00 -6.52 63.60
CA LEU A 270 -12.44 -6.09 64.89
C LEU A 270 -13.31 -6.52 66.07
N LEU A 271 -14.62 -6.33 65.97
CA LEU A 271 -15.56 -6.75 67.00
C LEU A 271 -15.48 -8.27 67.19
N ASN A 272 -15.43 -9.04 66.11
CA ASN A 272 -15.26 -10.49 66.19
C ASN A 272 -13.96 -10.89 66.93
N ASN A 273 -12.83 -10.28 66.54
CA ASN A 273 -11.54 -10.55 67.18
C ASN A 273 -11.49 -10.08 68.65
N TYR A 274 -12.15 -8.98 68.95
CA TYR A 274 -12.28 -8.47 70.32
C TYR A 274 -13.15 -9.36 71.20
N ALA A 275 -14.16 -10.03 70.64
CA ALA A 275 -14.92 -11.04 71.38
C ALA A 275 -14.03 -12.19 71.85
N TYR A 276 -13.11 -12.67 71.01
CA TYR A 276 -12.11 -13.66 71.43
C TYR A 276 -11.18 -13.14 72.53
N GLN A 277 -10.77 -11.87 72.48
CA GLN A 277 -10.02 -11.24 73.56
C GLN A 277 -10.82 -11.26 74.88
N LEU A 278 -12.12 -10.94 74.83
CA LEU A 278 -12.99 -10.98 76.01
C LEU A 278 -13.20 -12.40 76.55
N MET A 279 -13.30 -13.40 75.67
CA MET A 279 -13.38 -14.80 76.07
C MET A 279 -12.10 -15.26 76.76
N ALA A 280 -10.92 -14.85 76.26
CA ALA A 280 -9.64 -15.11 76.93
C ALA A 280 -9.55 -14.45 78.33
N GLU A 281 -10.26 -13.33 78.54
CA GLU A 281 -10.43 -12.68 79.86
C GLU A 281 -11.55 -13.30 80.72
N ASN A 282 -12.20 -14.38 80.26
CA ASN A 282 -13.39 -14.99 80.87
C ASN A 282 -14.61 -14.04 80.99
N LYS A 283 -14.70 -13.02 80.14
CA LYS A 283 -15.80 -12.02 80.11
C LYS A 283 -16.87 -12.39 79.10
N TYR A 284 -17.53 -13.52 79.33
CA TYR A 284 -18.47 -14.10 78.39
C TYR A 284 -19.69 -13.21 78.08
N ASP A 285 -20.27 -12.53 79.07
CA ASP A 285 -21.42 -11.63 78.82
C ASP A 285 -21.06 -10.49 77.84
N SER A 286 -19.88 -9.91 78.02
CA SER A 286 -19.38 -8.86 77.12
C SER A 286 -19.06 -9.42 75.73
N ALA A 287 -18.46 -10.61 75.65
CA ALA A 287 -18.16 -11.26 74.38
C ALA A 287 -19.43 -11.50 73.55
N GLY A 288 -20.52 -11.98 74.17
CA GLY A 288 -21.79 -12.21 73.50
C GLY A 288 -22.42 -10.93 72.93
N ILE A 289 -22.31 -9.79 73.64
CA ILE A 289 -22.78 -8.48 73.16
C ILE A 289 -21.97 -8.04 71.94
N VAL A 290 -20.65 -8.17 71.99
CA VAL A 290 -19.75 -7.77 70.90
C VAL A 290 -19.96 -8.63 69.66
N LEU A 291 -20.11 -9.95 69.81
CA LEU A 291 -20.45 -10.86 68.69
C LEU A 291 -21.78 -10.49 68.04
N LYS A 292 -22.77 -10.07 68.85
CA LYS A 292 -24.07 -9.62 68.33
C LYS A 292 -23.93 -8.36 67.47
N GLN A 293 -23.04 -7.45 67.83
CA GLN A 293 -22.76 -6.26 67.01
C GLN A 293 -22.06 -6.65 65.71
N ALA A 294 -21.04 -7.51 65.77
CA ALA A 294 -20.32 -8.00 64.59
C ALA A 294 -21.27 -8.64 63.57
N ILE A 295 -22.11 -9.59 64.00
CA ILE A 295 -22.99 -10.32 63.08
C ILE A 295 -24.06 -9.44 62.42
N VAL A 296 -24.54 -8.40 63.11
CA VAL A 296 -25.49 -7.44 62.53
C VAL A 296 -24.84 -6.71 61.38
N ILE A 297 -23.62 -6.19 61.59
CA ILE A 297 -22.89 -5.48 60.54
C ILE A 297 -22.57 -6.42 59.37
N ALA A 298 -22.07 -7.62 59.63
CA ALA A 298 -21.75 -8.58 58.57
C ALA A 298 -22.98 -8.96 57.72
N ARG A 299 -24.16 -9.09 58.33
CA ARG A 299 -25.42 -9.35 57.61
C ARG A 299 -25.92 -8.17 56.81
N GLU A 300 -25.80 -6.95 57.33
CA GLU A 300 -26.13 -5.72 56.58
C GLU A 300 -25.25 -5.55 55.34
N LEU A 301 -24.00 -6.00 55.42
CA LEU A 301 -23.04 -5.98 54.31
C LEU A 301 -23.19 -7.17 53.35
N HIS A 302 -24.03 -8.16 53.69
CA HIS A 302 -24.15 -9.42 52.95
C HIS A 302 -22.82 -10.17 52.76
N ASP A 303 -21.91 -10.05 53.74
CA ASP A 303 -20.57 -10.63 53.69
C ASP A 303 -20.57 -12.06 54.26
N ASN A 304 -20.74 -13.06 53.38
CA ASN A 304 -20.88 -14.46 53.79
C ASN A 304 -19.62 -15.04 54.44
N ASP A 305 -18.43 -14.56 54.05
CA ASP A 305 -17.15 -15.00 54.64
C ASP A 305 -16.98 -14.47 56.07
N LEU A 306 -17.38 -13.21 56.28
CA LEU A 306 -17.38 -12.65 57.62
C LEU A 306 -18.48 -13.27 58.50
N ILE A 307 -19.65 -13.56 57.95
CA ILE A 307 -20.73 -14.27 58.65
C ILE A 307 -20.27 -15.66 59.11
N SER A 308 -19.58 -16.44 58.25
CA SER A 308 -19.07 -17.77 58.63
C SER A 308 -18.06 -17.67 59.78
N THR A 309 -17.10 -16.74 59.67
CA THR A 309 -16.08 -16.50 60.70
C THR A 309 -16.71 -16.11 62.05
N ILE A 310 -17.76 -15.29 62.04
CA ILE A 310 -18.48 -14.90 63.26
C ILE A 310 -19.29 -16.08 63.82
N PHE A 311 -19.82 -16.96 62.99
CA PHE A 311 -20.47 -18.18 63.45
C PHE A 311 -19.51 -19.17 64.11
N ASP A 312 -18.28 -19.32 63.61
CA ASP A 312 -17.25 -20.07 64.34
C ASP A 312 -16.95 -19.43 65.71
N SER A 313 -16.92 -18.10 65.77
CA SER A 313 -16.71 -17.36 67.01
C SER A 313 -17.87 -17.54 68.00
N TYR A 314 -19.12 -17.61 67.51
CA TYR A 314 -20.28 -18.00 68.32
C TYR A 314 -20.18 -19.45 68.81
N SER A 315 -19.69 -20.38 67.98
CA SER A 315 -19.48 -21.77 68.40
C SER A 315 -18.51 -21.85 69.58
N ASP A 316 -17.39 -21.15 69.51
CA ASP A 316 -16.42 -21.09 70.60
C ASP A 316 -16.99 -20.41 71.84
N TYR A 317 -17.76 -19.33 71.66
CA TYR A 317 -18.45 -18.65 72.76
C TYR A 317 -19.39 -19.60 73.51
N TYR A 318 -20.28 -20.30 72.80
CA TYR A 318 -21.23 -21.22 73.41
C TYR A 318 -20.55 -22.42 74.06
N SER A 319 -19.43 -22.88 73.51
CA SER A 319 -18.61 -23.94 74.11
C SER A 319 -18.03 -23.50 75.46
N ASN A 320 -17.49 -22.28 75.54
CA ASN A 320 -16.89 -21.76 76.77
C ASN A 320 -17.90 -21.52 77.91
N ILE A 321 -19.17 -21.24 77.58
CA ILE A 321 -20.25 -21.13 78.59
C ILE A 321 -20.97 -22.46 78.85
N GLY A 322 -20.49 -23.57 78.27
CA GLY A 322 -21.01 -24.92 78.50
C GLY A 322 -22.29 -25.28 77.73
N ASN A 323 -22.72 -24.48 76.76
CA ASN A 323 -23.89 -24.76 75.93
C ASN A 323 -23.49 -25.42 74.61
N TYR A 324 -23.08 -26.68 74.69
CA TYR A 324 -22.58 -27.45 73.55
C TYR A 324 -23.60 -27.64 72.42
N LYS A 325 -24.91 -27.63 72.72
CA LYS A 325 -25.97 -27.71 71.70
C LYS A 325 -25.95 -26.48 70.79
N MET A 326 -25.86 -25.29 71.37
CA MET A 326 -25.77 -24.06 70.58
C MET A 326 -24.43 -23.96 69.87
N ALA A 327 -23.33 -24.41 70.50
CA ALA A 327 -22.03 -24.46 69.87
C ALA A 327 -22.07 -25.26 68.56
N LEU A 328 -22.65 -26.47 68.58
CA LEU A 328 -22.81 -27.30 67.40
C LEU A 328 -23.67 -26.63 66.31
N ILE A 329 -24.80 -26.02 66.68
CA ILE A 329 -25.67 -25.30 65.72
C ILE A 329 -24.89 -24.19 65.00
N TYR A 330 -24.11 -23.40 65.74
CA TYR A 330 -23.31 -22.34 65.15
C TYR A 330 -22.14 -22.88 64.35
N LYS A 331 -21.55 -24.01 64.74
CA LYS A 331 -20.52 -24.69 63.94
C LYS A 331 -21.07 -25.16 62.60
N ASP A 332 -22.23 -25.81 62.60
CA ASP A 332 -22.92 -26.24 61.38
C ASP A 332 -23.30 -25.04 60.51
N SER A 333 -23.77 -23.95 61.15
CA SER A 333 -24.09 -22.70 60.43
C SER A 333 -22.86 -22.06 59.80
N SER A 334 -21.70 -22.07 60.47
CA SER A 334 -20.43 -21.61 59.90
C SER A 334 -20.09 -22.40 58.65
N ILE A 335 -20.13 -23.74 58.72
CA ILE A 335 -19.82 -24.63 57.59
C ILE A 335 -20.74 -24.30 56.39
N VAL A 336 -22.04 -24.16 56.62
CA VAL A 336 -23.00 -23.81 55.56
C VAL A 336 -22.67 -22.45 54.92
N GLN A 337 -22.36 -21.43 55.73
CA GLN A 337 -22.02 -20.11 55.20
C GLN A 337 -20.69 -20.10 54.45
N HIS A 338 -19.70 -20.85 54.95
CA HIS A 338 -18.43 -21.06 54.28
C HIS A 338 -18.60 -21.75 52.93
N ASP A 339 -19.49 -22.75 52.86
CA ASP A 339 -19.82 -23.44 51.61
C ASP A 339 -20.54 -22.50 50.63
N ILE A 340 -21.44 -21.62 51.11
CA ILE A 340 -22.08 -20.59 50.26
C ILE A 340 -21.02 -19.66 49.67
N TYR A 341 -20.14 -19.10 50.51
CA TYR A 341 -19.07 -18.21 50.06
C TYR A 341 -18.12 -18.90 49.08
N ARG A 342 -17.64 -20.11 49.41
CA ARG A 342 -16.76 -20.88 48.51
C ARG A 342 -17.43 -21.24 47.19
N ASN A 343 -18.71 -21.58 47.19
CA ASN A 343 -19.45 -21.83 45.95
C ASN A 343 -19.59 -20.55 45.11
N GLN A 344 -19.81 -19.39 45.74
CA GLN A 344 -19.82 -18.10 45.03
C GLN A 344 -18.44 -17.81 44.39
N GLN A 345 -17.34 -18.00 45.12
CA GLN A 345 -15.99 -17.85 44.59
C GLN A 345 -15.71 -18.79 43.42
N ARG A 346 -16.01 -20.09 43.57
CA ARG A 346 -15.84 -21.08 42.49
C ARG A 346 -16.64 -20.77 41.23
N ILE A 347 -17.84 -20.19 41.37
CA ILE A 347 -18.62 -19.74 40.21
C ILE A 347 -17.88 -18.61 39.49
N GLN A 348 -17.37 -17.61 40.21
CA GLN A 348 -16.60 -16.51 39.64
C GLN A 348 -15.30 -16.98 38.99
N GLU A 349 -14.55 -17.87 39.65
CA GLU A 349 -13.36 -18.52 39.10
C GLU A 349 -13.70 -19.30 37.83
N SER A 350 -14.78 -20.09 37.84
CA SER A 350 -15.20 -20.87 36.67
C SER A 350 -15.63 -19.96 35.51
N LEU A 351 -16.30 -18.85 35.80
CA LEU A 351 -16.68 -17.85 34.79
C LEU A 351 -15.43 -17.21 34.17
N PHE A 352 -14.47 -16.82 35.01
CA PHE A 352 -13.19 -16.26 34.56
C PHE A 352 -12.42 -17.25 33.68
N LEU A 353 -12.24 -18.50 34.13
CA LEU A 353 -11.55 -19.53 33.36
C LEU A 353 -12.26 -19.84 32.04
N SER A 354 -13.59 -19.83 32.03
CA SER A 354 -14.39 -20.02 30.81
C SER A 354 -14.18 -18.87 29.83
N ALA A 355 -14.16 -17.62 30.32
CA ALA A 355 -13.91 -16.43 29.51
C ALA A 355 -12.49 -16.45 28.92
N LEU A 356 -11.48 -16.82 29.72
CA LEU A 356 -10.10 -16.97 29.26
C LEU A 356 -9.99 -18.03 28.15
N PHE A 357 -10.59 -19.20 28.36
CA PHE A 357 -10.58 -20.27 27.38
C PHE A 357 -11.30 -19.89 26.08
N GLU A 358 -12.45 -19.22 26.17
CA GLU A 358 -13.17 -18.72 24.99
C GLU A 358 -12.33 -17.68 24.22
N SER A 359 -11.63 -16.80 24.94
CA SER A 359 -10.71 -15.82 24.35
C SER A 359 -9.57 -16.51 23.58
N GLU A 360 -8.92 -17.50 24.18
CA GLU A 360 -7.85 -18.27 23.52
C GLU A 360 -8.36 -19.02 22.27
N GLN A 361 -9.59 -19.57 22.30
CA GLN A 361 -10.18 -20.20 21.13
C GLN A 361 -10.43 -19.21 20.00
N LYS A 362 -10.97 -18.03 20.31
CA LYS A 362 -11.19 -16.96 19.34
C LYS A 362 -9.88 -16.49 18.72
N GLU A 363 -8.81 -16.36 19.50
CA GLU A 363 -7.48 -15.98 18.99
C GLU A 363 -6.94 -17.03 18.01
N LYS A 364 -7.06 -18.32 18.34
CA LYS A 364 -6.70 -19.43 17.44
C LYS A 364 -7.52 -19.41 16.14
N GLU A 365 -8.82 -19.14 16.21
CA GLU A 365 -9.68 -19.03 15.03
C GLU A 365 -9.27 -17.84 14.15
N LEU A 366 -8.99 -16.68 14.74
CA LEU A 366 -8.50 -15.50 14.02
C LEU A 366 -7.15 -15.78 13.33
N PHE A 367 -6.24 -16.45 14.02
CA PHE A 367 -4.96 -16.85 13.44
C PHE A 367 -5.14 -17.82 12.25
N GLN A 368 -6.06 -18.79 12.36
CA GLN A 368 -6.40 -19.68 11.25
C GLN A 368 -6.98 -18.91 10.05
N LYS A 369 -7.93 -17.99 10.27
CA LYS A 369 -8.47 -17.13 9.21
C LYS A 369 -7.37 -16.27 8.56
N GLN A 370 -6.43 -15.75 9.35
CA GLN A 370 -5.31 -14.98 8.81
C GLN A 370 -4.41 -15.83 7.91
N ILE A 371 -4.15 -17.09 8.28
CA ILE A 371 -3.42 -18.04 7.43
C ILE A 371 -4.17 -18.30 6.12
N GLU A 372 -5.50 -18.48 6.16
CA GLU A 372 -6.30 -18.67 4.96
C GLU A 372 -6.26 -17.45 4.03
N ILE A 373 -6.37 -16.24 4.58
CA ILE A 373 -6.23 -14.98 3.84
C ILE A 373 -4.84 -14.88 3.20
N ASN A 374 -3.79 -15.16 3.96
CA ASN A 374 -2.41 -15.13 3.45
C ASN A 374 -2.22 -16.15 2.31
N ARG A 375 -2.83 -17.33 2.41
CA ARG A 375 -2.81 -18.34 1.33
C ARG A 375 -3.46 -17.81 0.04
N LEU A 376 -4.59 -17.10 0.16
CA LEU A 376 -5.25 -16.48 -0.99
C LEU A 376 -4.38 -15.40 -1.65
N TRP A 377 -3.68 -14.57 -0.86
CA TRP A 377 -2.74 -13.58 -1.40
C TRP A 377 -1.57 -14.19 -2.16
N VAL A 378 -0.99 -15.28 -1.65
CA VAL A 378 0.07 -16.02 -2.34
C VAL A 378 -0.43 -16.55 -3.70
N ILE A 379 -1.64 -17.11 -3.74
CA ILE A 379 -2.25 -17.57 -5.00
C ILE A 379 -2.49 -16.39 -5.96
N ALA A 380 -3.03 -15.28 -5.49
CA ALA A 380 -3.29 -14.09 -6.30
C ALA A 380 -2.00 -13.50 -6.89
N LEU A 381 -0.92 -13.42 -6.11
CA LEU A 381 0.40 -13.00 -6.58
C LEU A 381 0.97 -13.98 -7.63
N GLY A 382 0.72 -15.28 -7.47
CA GLY A 382 1.05 -16.28 -8.49
C GLY A 382 0.36 -16.01 -9.83
N PHE A 383 -0.94 -15.69 -9.81
CA PHE A 383 -1.64 -15.31 -11.04
C PHE A 383 -1.13 -13.99 -11.63
N LEU A 384 -0.88 -12.98 -10.79
CA LEU A 384 -0.38 -11.68 -11.25
C LEU A 384 0.97 -11.81 -11.98
N THR A 385 1.90 -12.55 -11.39
CA THR A 385 3.22 -12.82 -11.99
C THR A 385 3.10 -13.58 -13.31
N PHE A 386 2.21 -14.59 -13.38
CA PHE A 386 1.90 -15.30 -14.63
C PHE A 386 1.36 -14.36 -15.72
N PHE A 387 0.40 -13.49 -15.40
CA PHE A 387 -0.17 -12.55 -16.39
C PHE A 387 0.85 -11.54 -16.90
N ILE A 388 1.70 -10.99 -16.02
CA ILE A 388 2.77 -10.08 -16.42
C ILE A 388 3.74 -10.79 -17.37
N GLY A 389 4.14 -12.03 -17.05
CA GLY A 389 4.99 -12.85 -17.93
C GLY A 389 4.35 -13.12 -19.29
N ALA A 390 3.06 -13.47 -19.32
CA ALA A 390 2.32 -13.71 -20.55
C ALA A 390 2.21 -12.45 -21.43
N LEU A 391 1.94 -11.29 -20.83
CA LEU A 391 1.91 -10.01 -21.54
C LEU A 391 3.29 -9.64 -22.11
N GLY A 392 4.35 -9.82 -21.32
CA GLY A 392 5.73 -9.61 -21.79
C GLY A 392 6.10 -10.49 -22.98
N LEU A 393 5.76 -11.78 -22.92
CA LEU A 393 5.95 -12.72 -24.02
C LEU A 393 5.14 -12.31 -25.26
N GLY A 394 3.87 -11.94 -25.08
CA GLY A 394 3.02 -11.45 -26.18
C GLY A 394 3.60 -10.22 -26.86
N PHE A 395 4.10 -9.26 -26.08
CA PHE A 395 4.77 -8.06 -26.60
C PHE A 395 6.05 -8.41 -27.38
N TYR A 396 6.88 -9.30 -26.84
CA TYR A 396 8.10 -9.77 -27.50
C TYR A 396 7.80 -10.42 -28.86
N PHE A 397 6.81 -11.32 -28.93
CA PHE A 397 6.42 -11.95 -30.20
C PHE A 397 5.84 -10.95 -31.20
N LYS A 398 5.01 -10.02 -30.73
CA LYS A 398 4.48 -8.93 -31.57
C LYS A 398 5.59 -8.09 -32.19
N GLN A 399 6.59 -7.70 -31.39
CA GLN A 399 7.73 -6.93 -31.87
C GLN A 399 8.57 -7.71 -32.89
N LYS A 400 8.84 -8.98 -32.63
CA LYS A 400 9.57 -9.87 -33.54
C LYS A 400 8.84 -10.05 -34.88
N LEU A 401 7.51 -10.20 -34.86
CA LEU A 401 6.70 -10.34 -36.07
C LEU A 401 6.71 -9.04 -36.91
N SER A 402 6.61 -7.87 -36.26
CA SER A 402 6.67 -6.56 -36.92
C SER A 402 8.00 -6.34 -37.65
N LEU A 403 9.12 -6.67 -36.99
CA LEU A 403 10.45 -6.58 -37.58
C LEU A 403 10.61 -7.50 -38.79
N SER A 404 10.12 -8.75 -38.68
CA SER A 404 10.15 -9.71 -39.78
C SER A 404 9.37 -9.19 -41.00
N LYS A 405 8.19 -8.60 -40.78
CA LYS A 405 7.36 -8.02 -41.84
C LYS A 405 8.05 -6.83 -42.53
N SER A 406 8.61 -5.90 -41.75
CA SER A 406 9.33 -4.75 -42.32
C SER A 406 10.54 -5.17 -43.15
N LYS A 407 11.27 -6.21 -42.71
CA LYS A 407 12.39 -6.76 -43.49
C LYS A 407 11.93 -7.35 -44.82
N LEU A 408 10.80 -8.06 -44.84
CA LEU A 408 10.24 -8.62 -46.07
C LEU A 408 9.86 -7.52 -47.08
N GLU A 409 9.15 -6.49 -46.62
CA GLU A 409 8.75 -5.35 -47.47
C GLU A 409 9.96 -4.62 -48.08
N SER A 410 11.06 -4.49 -47.33
CA SER A 410 12.29 -3.87 -47.84
C SER A 410 12.95 -4.70 -48.95
N VAL A 411 12.91 -6.03 -48.85
CA VAL A 411 13.47 -6.94 -49.85
C VAL A 411 12.62 -6.93 -51.12
N GLU A 412 11.29 -6.88 -51.01
CA GLU A 412 10.40 -6.81 -52.17
C GLU A 412 10.60 -5.52 -52.97
N LYS A 413 10.73 -4.36 -52.29
CA LYS A 413 11.02 -3.08 -52.95
C LYS A 413 12.35 -3.10 -53.69
N GLY A 414 13.38 -3.69 -53.09
CA GLY A 414 14.70 -3.83 -53.73
C GLY A 414 14.63 -4.60 -55.05
N LYS A 415 13.92 -5.73 -55.06
CA LYS A 415 13.74 -6.54 -56.28
C LYS A 415 12.96 -5.84 -57.38
N ALA A 416 11.95 -5.04 -57.02
CA ALA A 416 11.14 -4.33 -58.00
C ALA A 416 11.95 -3.27 -58.77
N LEU A 417 12.85 -2.55 -58.09
CA LEU A 417 13.74 -1.56 -58.70
C LEU A 417 14.74 -2.23 -59.65
N GLU A 418 15.36 -3.31 -59.21
CA GLU A 418 16.34 -4.07 -60.03
C GLU A 418 15.71 -4.57 -61.35
N LEU A 419 14.46 -5.01 -61.31
CA LEU A 419 13.74 -5.48 -62.49
C LEU A 419 13.37 -4.34 -63.46
N ALA A 420 13.05 -3.15 -62.94
CA ALA A 420 12.76 -1.97 -63.75
C ALA A 420 14.02 -1.49 -64.52
N ASP A 421 15.17 -1.45 -63.85
CA ASP A 421 16.45 -1.06 -64.48
C ASP A 421 16.84 -2.03 -65.61
N ALA A 422 16.70 -3.34 -65.39
CA ALA A 422 17.00 -4.36 -66.39
C ALA A 422 16.13 -4.22 -67.65
N LEU A 423 14.85 -3.85 -67.52
CA LEU A 423 13.94 -3.66 -68.65
C LEU A 423 14.33 -2.47 -69.53
N ILE A 424 14.70 -1.33 -68.92
CA ILE A 424 15.09 -0.13 -69.66
C ILE A 424 16.38 -0.38 -70.45
N MET A 425 17.39 -0.97 -69.80
CA MET A 425 18.65 -1.29 -70.47
C MET A 425 18.48 -2.26 -71.63
N GLY A 426 17.59 -3.27 -71.47
CA GLY A 426 17.27 -4.21 -72.55
C GLY A 426 16.62 -3.53 -73.76
N GLN A 427 15.74 -2.54 -73.54
CA GLN A 427 15.06 -1.83 -74.62
C GLN A 427 16.00 -0.98 -75.47
N ASP A 428 16.94 -0.25 -74.85
CA ASP A 428 17.89 0.63 -75.56
C ASP A 428 18.90 -0.17 -76.38
N ALA A 429 19.38 -1.30 -75.84
CA ALA A 429 20.27 -2.21 -76.56
C ALA A 429 19.61 -2.74 -77.86
N GLU A 430 18.33 -3.09 -77.79
CA GLU A 430 17.60 -3.62 -78.93
C GLU A 430 17.36 -2.57 -80.02
N ARG A 431 17.07 -1.32 -79.64
CA ARG A 431 16.95 -0.20 -80.60
C ARG A 431 18.26 0.05 -81.34
N LYS A 432 19.40 0.03 -80.63
CA LYS A 432 20.72 0.17 -81.23
C LYS A 432 21.01 -0.97 -82.21
N ARG A 433 20.69 -2.22 -81.83
CA ARG A 433 20.85 -3.40 -82.70
C ARG A 433 20.04 -3.26 -83.99
N LEU A 434 18.75 -2.92 -83.89
CA LEU A 434 17.87 -2.76 -85.05
C LEU A 434 18.31 -1.63 -85.99
N ALA A 435 18.81 -0.52 -85.44
CA ALA A 435 19.33 0.58 -86.25
C ALA A 435 20.55 0.15 -87.08
N MET A 436 21.45 -0.62 -86.48
CA MET A 436 22.64 -1.20 -87.14
C MET A 436 22.24 -2.22 -88.21
N ASP A 437 21.33 -3.15 -87.91
CA ASP A 437 20.84 -4.15 -88.87
C ASP A 437 20.19 -3.50 -90.11
N LEU A 438 19.44 -2.40 -89.91
CA LEU A 438 18.84 -1.65 -91.02
C LEU A 438 19.90 -0.93 -91.87
N HIS A 439 20.92 -0.35 -91.24
CA HIS A 439 21.99 0.38 -91.91
C HIS A 439 22.88 -0.55 -92.73
N ASP A 440 23.40 -1.60 -92.11
CA ASP A 440 24.38 -2.48 -92.73
C ASP A 440 23.72 -3.55 -93.61
N GLY A 441 22.47 -3.92 -93.33
CA GLY A 441 21.71 -4.86 -94.11
C GLY A 441 20.91 -4.19 -95.22
N ALA A 442 19.80 -3.53 -94.85
CA ALA A 442 18.79 -3.10 -95.81
C ALA A 442 19.28 -1.94 -96.71
N ILE A 443 19.97 -0.94 -96.14
CA ILE A 443 20.48 0.21 -96.92
C ILE A 443 21.63 -0.22 -97.82
N ALA A 444 22.58 -1.03 -97.32
CA ALA A 444 23.69 -1.54 -98.13
C ALA A 444 23.20 -2.43 -99.30
N ASN A 445 22.25 -3.33 -99.05
CA ASN A 445 21.67 -4.19 -100.09
C ASN A 445 20.93 -3.40 -101.16
N MET A 446 20.18 -2.35 -100.78
CA MET A 446 19.54 -1.46 -101.76
C MET A 446 20.58 -0.66 -102.56
N GLY A 447 21.70 -0.29 -101.94
CA GLY A 447 22.86 0.28 -102.64
C GLY A 447 23.44 -0.65 -103.69
N ALA A 448 23.63 -1.93 -103.37
CA ALA A 448 24.09 -2.94 -104.32
C ALA A 448 23.07 -3.17 -105.46
N LEU A 449 21.78 -3.17 -105.15
CA LEU A 449 20.70 -3.31 -106.13
C LEU A 449 20.67 -2.12 -107.11
N ARG A 450 20.94 -0.90 -106.62
CA ARG A 450 21.16 0.27 -107.47
C ARG A 450 22.33 0.05 -108.44
N PHE A 451 23.49 -0.42 -107.95
CA PHE A 451 24.63 -0.71 -108.82
C PHE A 451 24.32 -1.76 -109.91
N MET A 452 23.54 -2.79 -109.58
CA MET A 452 23.09 -3.77 -110.58
C MET A 452 22.16 -3.14 -111.63
N VAL A 453 21.22 -2.28 -111.21
CA VAL A 453 20.35 -1.54 -112.14
C VAL A 453 21.16 -0.61 -113.05
N ASP A 454 22.16 0.10 -112.49
CA ASP A 454 23.11 0.94 -113.24
C ASP A 454 23.90 0.13 -114.28
N GLY A 455 24.27 -1.11 -113.97
CA GLY A 455 25.06 -1.98 -114.87
C GLY A 455 24.26 -2.58 -116.03
N PHE A 456 23.02 -3.02 -115.79
CA PHE A 456 22.23 -3.77 -116.79
C PHE A 456 21.22 -2.93 -117.56
N PHE A 457 20.70 -1.84 -116.98
CA PHE A 457 19.52 -1.15 -117.51
C PHE A 457 19.75 0.31 -117.90
N LYS A 458 21.00 0.80 -117.90
CA LYS A 458 21.35 2.23 -118.12
C LYS A 458 20.76 2.87 -119.38
N ASN A 459 20.58 2.09 -120.45
CA ASN A 459 20.03 2.56 -121.73
C ASN A 459 18.55 2.17 -121.95
N HIS A 460 17.87 1.64 -120.92
CA HIS A 460 16.47 1.22 -120.99
C HIS A 460 15.54 2.41 -120.70
N GLU A 461 14.41 2.52 -121.40
CA GLU A 461 13.43 3.61 -121.28
C GLU A 461 12.88 3.83 -119.85
N LYS A 462 12.90 2.79 -119.01
CA LYS A 462 12.40 2.81 -117.62
C LYS A 462 13.48 2.88 -116.55
N TYR A 463 14.74 3.03 -116.95
CA TYR A 463 15.89 3.10 -116.03
C TYR A 463 15.67 4.11 -114.89
N GLN A 464 15.26 5.33 -115.24
CA GLN A 464 15.09 6.40 -114.27
C GLN A 464 14.00 6.06 -113.23
N VAL A 465 12.93 5.39 -113.63
CA VAL A 465 11.86 4.96 -112.73
C VAL A 465 12.35 3.94 -111.70
N PHE A 466 13.22 3.00 -112.09
CA PHE A 466 13.82 2.04 -111.18
C PHE A 466 14.81 2.70 -110.21
N VAL A 467 15.66 3.60 -110.70
CA VAL A 467 16.60 4.34 -109.86
C VAL A 467 15.85 5.19 -108.84
N ASP A 468 14.83 5.93 -109.25
CA ASP A 468 14.04 6.78 -108.36
C ASP A 468 13.28 5.94 -107.32
N SER A 469 12.79 4.76 -107.69
CA SER A 469 12.14 3.82 -106.77
C SER A 469 13.11 3.28 -105.71
N ILE A 470 14.32 2.85 -106.11
CA ILE A 470 15.34 2.37 -105.17
C ILE A 470 15.82 3.51 -104.27
N MET A 471 16.02 4.70 -104.82
CA MET A 471 16.41 5.88 -104.04
C MET A 471 15.33 6.30 -103.05
N SER A 472 14.05 6.15 -103.41
CA SER A 472 12.92 6.37 -102.50
C SER A 472 12.94 5.37 -101.34
N VAL A 473 13.19 4.09 -101.61
CA VAL A 473 13.29 3.05 -100.57
C VAL A 473 14.52 3.26 -99.68
N ILE A 474 15.67 3.62 -100.25
CA ILE A 474 16.88 3.98 -99.46
C ILE A 474 16.60 5.17 -98.55
N ARG A 475 15.90 6.19 -99.06
CA ARG A 475 15.53 7.37 -98.27
C ARG A 475 14.62 6.99 -97.10
N GLN A 476 13.59 6.18 -97.36
CA GLN A 476 12.68 5.69 -96.32
C GLN A 476 13.41 4.81 -95.28
N LEU A 477 14.31 3.93 -95.70
CA LEU A 477 15.11 3.11 -94.79
C LEU A 477 16.07 3.95 -93.95
N ARG A 478 16.69 4.98 -94.52
CA ARG A 478 17.51 5.95 -93.78
C ARG A 478 16.68 6.72 -92.76
N GLU A 479 15.48 7.16 -93.12
CA GLU A 479 14.58 7.83 -92.17
C GLU A 479 14.18 6.92 -91.00
N VAL A 480 13.97 5.62 -91.24
CA VAL A 480 13.65 4.67 -90.16
C VAL A 480 14.88 4.39 -89.29
N SER A 481 16.05 4.18 -89.90
CA SER A 481 17.32 4.01 -89.17
C SER A 481 17.64 5.25 -88.33
N HIS A 482 17.49 6.47 -88.88
CA HIS A 482 17.65 7.74 -88.15
C HIS A 482 16.69 7.93 -86.97
N ARG A 483 15.46 7.39 -87.06
CA ARG A 483 14.52 7.39 -85.93
C ARG A 483 14.94 6.40 -84.83
N MET A 484 15.73 5.39 -85.16
CA MET A 484 16.25 4.39 -84.20
C MET A 484 17.64 4.73 -83.66
N LEU A 485 18.46 5.44 -84.44
CA LEU A 485 19.77 5.98 -84.07
C LEU A 485 20.12 7.20 -84.95
N PRO A 486 20.34 8.40 -84.38
CA PRO A 486 20.75 9.56 -85.18
C PRO A 486 22.14 9.36 -85.81
N VAL A 487 22.17 9.03 -87.10
CA VAL A 487 23.42 8.94 -87.86
C VAL A 487 24.07 10.33 -87.92
N GLY A 488 25.35 10.42 -87.55
CA GLY A 488 26.12 11.67 -87.51
C GLY A 488 26.21 12.34 -86.14
N LEU A 489 25.44 11.90 -85.12
CA LEU A 489 25.57 12.43 -83.76
C LEU A 489 26.95 12.16 -83.16
N HIS A 490 27.49 10.96 -83.36
CA HIS A 490 28.84 10.60 -82.92
C HIS A 490 29.94 11.37 -83.69
N ASP A 491 29.74 11.61 -84.99
CA ASP A 491 30.77 12.14 -85.89
C ASP A 491 30.82 13.69 -85.91
N HIS A 492 29.67 14.36 -85.75
CA HIS A 492 29.52 15.81 -85.92
C HIS A 492 28.98 16.53 -84.68
N GLY A 493 28.64 15.79 -83.62
CA GLY A 493 28.14 16.31 -82.35
C GLY A 493 26.66 16.72 -82.37
N LEU A 494 26.12 17.00 -81.17
CA LEU A 494 24.71 17.32 -80.95
C LEU A 494 24.25 18.57 -81.72
N GLU A 495 25.01 19.66 -81.66
CA GLU A 495 24.65 20.94 -82.27
C GLU A 495 24.46 20.82 -83.78
N THR A 496 25.46 20.29 -84.49
CA THR A 496 25.40 20.08 -85.95
C THR A 496 24.25 19.16 -86.34
N THR A 497 23.98 18.12 -85.53
CA THR A 497 22.92 17.15 -85.82
C THR A 497 21.52 17.77 -85.66
N ILE A 498 21.33 18.68 -84.69
CA ILE A 498 20.07 19.44 -84.54
C ILE A 498 19.93 20.50 -85.65
N GLN A 499 21.03 21.14 -86.06
CA GLN A 499 21.02 22.07 -87.20
C GLN A 499 20.53 21.38 -88.47
N ASN A 500 21.07 20.20 -88.79
CA ASN A 500 20.62 19.39 -89.92
C ASN A 500 19.14 19.00 -89.81
N LEU A 501 18.67 18.68 -88.60
CA LEU A 501 17.25 18.38 -88.36
C LEU A 501 16.37 19.60 -88.65
N ALA A 502 16.74 20.78 -88.17
CA ALA A 502 15.99 22.01 -88.42
C ALA A 502 15.98 22.40 -89.90
N GLU A 503 17.12 22.31 -90.59
CA GLU A 503 17.21 22.56 -92.03
C GLU A 503 16.32 21.62 -92.84
N SER A 504 16.30 20.33 -92.48
CA SER A 504 15.43 19.33 -93.13
C SER A 504 13.95 19.70 -93.00
N VAL A 505 13.52 20.18 -91.83
CA VAL A 505 12.15 20.68 -91.63
C VAL A 505 11.90 21.96 -92.45
N ASN A 506 12.86 22.89 -92.47
CA ASN A 506 12.77 24.16 -93.20
C ASN A 506 12.64 23.96 -94.72
N LEU A 507 13.35 22.98 -95.28
CA LEU A 507 13.29 22.62 -96.70
C LEU A 507 11.90 22.15 -97.15
N SER A 508 11.06 21.68 -96.23
CA SER A 508 9.67 21.31 -96.55
C SER A 508 8.79 22.52 -96.91
N GLY A 509 9.22 23.74 -96.57
CA GLY A 509 8.51 25.00 -96.83
C GLY A 509 7.26 25.24 -96.00
N LYS A 510 6.85 24.27 -95.16
CA LYS A 510 5.63 24.35 -94.34
C LYS A 510 5.84 24.98 -92.96
N TYR A 511 7.04 24.83 -92.39
CA TYR A 511 7.41 25.36 -91.08
C TYR A 511 8.78 26.03 -91.14
N GLN A 512 9.01 27.00 -90.26
CA GLN A 512 10.28 27.68 -90.04
C GLN A 512 10.79 27.40 -88.62
N VAL A 513 11.79 26.53 -88.52
CA VAL A 513 12.53 26.19 -87.30
C VAL A 513 13.72 27.13 -87.16
N SER A 514 13.74 27.89 -86.05
CA SER A 514 14.85 28.75 -85.65
C SER A 514 15.57 28.14 -84.44
N LEU A 515 16.90 28.09 -84.49
CA LEU A 515 17.74 27.48 -83.46
C LEU A 515 18.59 28.52 -82.74
N ASN A 516 18.72 28.37 -81.42
CA ASN A 516 19.69 29.08 -80.60
C ASN A 516 20.35 28.12 -79.61
N ILE A 517 21.51 27.59 -79.98
CA ILE A 517 22.25 26.60 -79.19
C ILE A 517 23.52 27.25 -78.66
N SER A 518 23.71 27.22 -77.34
CA SER A 518 24.89 27.77 -76.66
C SER A 518 25.39 26.75 -75.64
N LEU A 519 26.31 25.89 -76.08
CA LEU A 519 27.01 24.91 -75.26
C LEU A 519 28.48 25.34 -75.13
N THR A 520 28.99 25.35 -73.90
CA THR A 520 30.37 25.71 -73.55
C THR A 520 31.24 24.48 -73.23
N SER A 521 30.64 23.33 -72.93
CA SER A 521 31.32 22.07 -72.58
C SER A 521 30.80 20.88 -73.41
N PRO A 522 31.65 19.88 -73.74
CA PRO A 522 31.17 18.64 -74.35
C PRO A 522 30.31 17.83 -73.38
N LEU A 523 29.21 17.27 -73.86
CA LEU A 523 28.27 16.47 -73.08
C LEU A 523 28.66 14.98 -73.14
N SER A 524 28.19 14.18 -72.17
CA SER A 524 28.35 12.71 -72.28
C SER A 524 27.55 12.17 -73.46
N GLU A 525 28.04 11.15 -74.15
CA GLU A 525 27.35 10.50 -75.29
C GLU A 525 25.89 10.14 -74.95
N LYS A 526 25.67 9.65 -73.73
CA LYS A 526 24.34 9.36 -73.20
C LYS A 526 23.45 10.61 -73.16
N MET A 527 23.98 11.74 -72.69
CA MET A 527 23.24 13.01 -72.62
C MET A 527 22.92 13.53 -74.03
N GLU A 528 23.88 13.48 -74.95
CA GLU A 528 23.69 13.92 -76.34
C GLU A 528 22.60 13.13 -77.06
N ILE A 529 22.62 11.79 -76.94
CA ILE A 529 21.61 10.92 -77.55
C ILE A 529 20.21 11.24 -77.01
N ASN A 530 20.08 11.40 -75.69
CA ASN A 530 18.79 11.67 -75.08
C ASN A 530 18.27 13.07 -75.42
N LEU A 531 19.13 14.09 -75.44
CA LEU A 531 18.77 15.45 -75.85
C LEU A 531 18.34 15.50 -77.32
N TYR A 532 19.07 14.82 -78.21
CA TYR A 532 18.66 14.73 -79.61
C TYR A 532 17.26 14.15 -79.75
N TYR A 533 16.96 13.04 -79.06
CA TYR A 533 15.63 12.42 -79.13
C TYR A 533 14.54 13.28 -78.52
N LEU A 534 14.83 14.01 -77.43
CA LEU A 534 13.89 14.98 -76.86
C LEU A 534 13.57 16.07 -77.88
N ILE A 535 14.58 16.70 -78.47
CA ILE A 535 14.43 17.80 -79.43
C ILE A 535 13.71 17.30 -80.69
N ASN A 536 14.09 16.14 -81.21
CA ASN A 536 13.46 15.55 -82.39
C ASN A 536 11.99 15.22 -82.15
N GLU A 537 11.63 14.61 -81.01
CA GLU A 537 10.24 14.33 -80.67
C GLU A 537 9.44 15.61 -80.49
N LEU A 538 10.01 16.64 -79.86
CA LEU A 538 9.36 17.94 -79.64
C LEU A 538 9.12 18.69 -80.96
N ILE A 539 10.11 18.77 -81.85
CA ILE A 539 9.95 19.36 -83.19
C ILE A 539 8.92 18.56 -84.01
N ASN A 540 8.95 17.23 -83.95
CA ASN A 540 7.98 16.39 -84.65
C ASN A 540 6.56 16.57 -84.11
N ASN A 541 6.41 16.71 -82.78
CA ASN A 541 5.13 17.02 -82.18
C ASN A 541 4.61 18.38 -82.66
N ALA A 542 5.46 19.41 -82.67
CA ALA A 542 5.09 20.72 -83.19
C ALA A 542 4.67 20.64 -84.67
N THR A 543 5.45 20.01 -85.54
CA THR A 543 5.11 19.91 -86.98
C THR A 543 3.84 19.09 -87.27
N LYS A 544 3.45 18.17 -86.40
CA LYS A 544 2.21 17.36 -86.56
C LYS A 544 0.98 18.00 -85.94
N HIS A 545 1.14 18.67 -84.81
CA HIS A 545 0.03 19.11 -83.97
C HIS A 545 -0.17 20.63 -83.96
N SER A 546 0.89 21.41 -84.17
CA SER A 546 0.79 22.87 -84.23
C SER A 546 -0.01 23.32 -85.45
N LYS A 547 -0.88 24.31 -85.24
CA LYS A 547 -1.55 25.04 -86.34
C LYS A 547 -0.72 26.22 -86.86
N GLY A 548 0.45 26.44 -86.27
CA GLY A 548 1.36 27.53 -86.56
C GLY A 548 2.30 27.20 -87.70
N ASN A 549 3.28 28.06 -87.92
CA ASN A 549 4.29 27.90 -88.97
C ASN A 549 5.72 28.20 -88.50
N ALA A 550 5.93 28.50 -87.21
CA ALA A 550 7.24 28.79 -86.64
C ALA A 550 7.48 27.96 -85.37
N ILE A 551 8.71 27.44 -85.26
CA ILE A 551 9.18 26.68 -84.09
C ILE A 551 10.51 27.28 -83.65
N TYR A 552 10.63 27.63 -82.38
CA TYR A 552 11.86 28.16 -81.79
C TYR A 552 12.42 27.14 -80.79
N VAL A 553 13.66 26.70 -81.02
CA VAL A 553 14.36 25.77 -80.14
C VAL A 553 15.58 26.47 -79.55
N GLN A 554 15.67 26.49 -78.24
CA GLN A 554 16.80 27.05 -77.51
C GLN A 554 17.38 26.02 -76.54
N LEU A 555 18.69 25.84 -76.59
CA LEU A 555 19.44 24.97 -75.68
C LEU A 555 20.59 25.79 -75.08
N MET A 556 20.52 26.04 -73.77
CA MET A 556 21.51 26.86 -73.05
C MET A 556 22.17 26.08 -71.92
N GLU A 557 23.49 26.18 -71.82
CA GLU A 557 24.25 25.70 -70.68
C GLU A 557 24.33 26.74 -69.55
N HIS A 558 23.97 26.31 -68.34
CA HIS A 558 24.18 27.03 -67.09
C HIS A 558 25.21 26.25 -66.23
N LYS A 559 25.73 26.87 -65.16
CA LYS A 559 26.83 26.31 -64.34
C LYS A 559 26.62 24.86 -63.81
N LYS A 560 25.37 24.40 -63.69
CA LYS A 560 24.99 23.09 -63.12
C LYS A 560 23.77 22.45 -63.80
N SER A 561 23.28 23.05 -64.87
CA SER A 561 22.11 22.53 -65.59
C SER A 561 22.12 22.95 -67.05
N LEU A 562 21.46 22.15 -67.88
CA LEU A 562 21.08 22.49 -69.23
C LEU A 562 19.60 22.86 -69.23
N THR A 563 19.26 23.94 -69.92
CA THR A 563 17.88 24.35 -70.16
C THR A 563 17.56 24.20 -71.65
N LEU A 564 16.60 23.33 -71.94
CA LEU A 564 16.02 23.15 -73.27
C LEU A 564 14.62 23.78 -73.29
N SER A 565 14.40 24.71 -74.21
CA SER A 565 13.06 25.24 -74.51
C SER A 565 12.67 25.00 -75.97
N VAL A 566 11.46 24.51 -76.20
CA VAL A 566 10.87 24.36 -77.54
C VAL A 566 9.52 25.06 -77.55
N ASP A 567 9.39 26.09 -78.38
CA ASP A 567 8.21 26.95 -78.50
C ASP A 567 7.64 26.86 -79.92
N ASP A 568 6.35 26.55 -80.05
CA ASP A 568 5.63 26.60 -81.32
C ASP A 568 4.47 27.62 -81.28
N ASN A 569 4.29 28.35 -82.39
CA ASN A 569 3.36 29.49 -82.47
C ASN A 569 1.93 29.10 -82.91
N GLY A 570 1.43 27.93 -82.55
CA GLY A 570 0.17 27.46 -83.09
C GLY A 570 -0.71 26.57 -82.23
N GLY A 571 -1.80 27.16 -81.73
CA GLY A 571 -3.08 26.47 -81.53
C GLY A 571 -3.23 25.58 -80.31
N GLY A 572 -2.21 25.49 -79.44
CA GLY A 572 -2.27 24.94 -78.09
C GLY A 572 -2.79 23.52 -77.91
N PHE A 573 -2.76 23.02 -76.68
CA PHE A 573 -3.63 21.92 -76.26
C PHE A 573 -4.03 22.05 -74.79
N ASP A 574 -5.27 21.65 -74.49
CA ASP A 574 -5.77 21.62 -73.12
C ASP A 574 -5.07 20.50 -72.32
N GLN A 575 -4.23 20.90 -71.36
CA GLN A 575 -3.48 19.99 -70.50
C GLN A 575 -4.38 19.14 -69.60
N THR A 576 -5.63 19.56 -69.36
CA THR A 576 -6.58 18.86 -68.48
C THR A 576 -7.36 17.77 -69.21
N VAL A 577 -7.50 17.86 -70.54
CA VAL A 577 -8.26 16.93 -71.39
C VAL A 577 -7.34 15.96 -72.15
N SER A 578 -6.08 16.34 -72.41
CA SER A 578 -5.11 15.49 -73.11
C SER A 578 -4.55 14.39 -72.19
N THR A 579 -5.09 13.17 -72.29
CA THR A 579 -4.50 11.97 -71.66
C THR A 579 -3.20 11.62 -72.38
N GLY A 580 -2.10 12.27 -71.97
CA GLY A 580 -0.74 12.18 -72.51
C GLY A 580 -0.49 10.99 -73.43
N GLY A 581 -0.52 11.24 -74.74
CA GLY A 581 -0.18 10.26 -75.76
C GLY A 581 1.20 9.65 -75.53
N LEU A 582 1.49 8.52 -76.19
CA LEU A 582 2.77 7.81 -76.07
C LEU A 582 4.00 8.74 -76.20
N GLY A 583 3.95 9.75 -77.07
CA GLY A 583 5.02 10.75 -77.21
C GLY A 583 5.28 11.56 -75.94
N LEU A 584 4.24 12.03 -75.25
CA LEU A 584 4.38 12.82 -74.03
C LEU A 584 4.88 11.99 -72.84
N ARG A 585 4.46 10.72 -72.74
CA ARG A 585 4.98 9.77 -71.75
C ARG A 585 6.47 9.51 -71.99
N ASN A 586 6.87 9.31 -73.24
CA ASN A 586 8.28 9.11 -73.60
C ASN A 586 9.14 10.34 -73.29
N ILE A 587 8.63 11.55 -73.53
CA ILE A 587 9.32 12.79 -73.15
C ILE A 587 9.50 12.85 -71.63
N LYS A 588 8.44 12.63 -70.84
CA LYS A 588 8.52 12.66 -69.36
C LYS A 588 9.47 11.61 -68.79
N SER A 589 9.36 10.35 -69.22
CA SER A 589 10.25 9.28 -68.75
C SER A 589 11.72 9.53 -69.13
N ARG A 590 11.98 10.15 -70.27
CA ARG A 590 13.35 10.49 -70.68
C ARG A 590 13.91 11.67 -69.89
N VAL A 591 13.09 12.66 -69.54
CA VAL A 591 13.47 13.75 -68.63
C VAL A 591 13.77 13.20 -67.23
N GLU A 592 12.92 12.32 -66.68
CA GLU A 592 13.15 11.64 -65.40
C GLU A 592 14.42 10.80 -65.41
N TYR A 593 14.69 10.07 -66.50
CA TYR A 593 15.92 9.29 -66.67
C TYR A 593 17.19 10.13 -66.65
N LEU A 594 17.12 11.37 -67.15
CA LEU A 594 18.21 12.33 -67.07
C LEU A 594 18.26 13.07 -65.72
N GLY A 595 17.40 12.72 -64.76
CA GLY A 595 17.27 13.42 -63.46
C GLY A 595 16.72 14.84 -63.59
N GLY A 596 16.11 15.17 -64.72
CA GLY A 596 15.60 16.50 -65.04
C GLY A 596 14.15 16.73 -64.62
N LYS A 597 13.68 17.94 -64.86
CA LYS A 597 12.29 18.37 -64.66
C LYS A 597 11.75 18.97 -65.95
N ILE A 598 10.46 18.81 -66.16
CA ILE A 598 9.75 19.34 -67.33
C ILE A 598 8.53 20.13 -66.88
N GLU A 599 8.41 21.33 -67.42
CA GLU A 599 7.25 22.20 -67.34
C GLU A 599 6.71 22.40 -68.76
N ILE A 600 5.39 22.35 -68.90
CA ILE A 600 4.72 22.54 -70.20
C ILE A 600 3.76 23.68 -70.00
N ILE A 601 3.86 24.70 -70.85
CA ILE A 601 2.99 25.86 -70.85
C ILE A 601 2.33 25.86 -72.22
N SER A 602 1.00 25.74 -72.27
CA SER A 602 0.27 25.70 -73.55
C SER A 602 -0.98 26.57 -73.41
N ASP A 603 -1.20 27.44 -74.39
CA ASP A 603 -2.38 28.28 -74.53
C ASP A 603 -2.93 28.22 -75.96
N ASP A 604 -4.09 28.83 -76.22
CA ASP A 604 -4.74 28.79 -77.53
C ASP A 604 -3.87 29.32 -78.70
N SER A 605 -2.76 30.01 -78.38
CA SER A 605 -1.85 30.61 -79.36
C SER A 605 -0.50 29.89 -79.51
N SER A 606 -0.01 29.16 -78.50
CA SER A 606 1.34 28.58 -78.48
C SER A 606 1.50 27.38 -77.55
N THR A 607 2.57 26.59 -77.75
CA THR A 607 3.02 25.58 -76.78
C THR A 607 4.51 25.70 -76.53
N LEU A 608 4.87 25.82 -75.26
CA LEU A 608 6.24 25.90 -74.76
C LEU A 608 6.54 24.70 -73.84
N PHE A 609 7.58 23.96 -74.19
CA PHE A 609 8.20 22.96 -73.34
C PHE A 609 9.45 23.55 -72.70
N LEU A 610 9.54 23.52 -71.37
CA LEU A 610 10.70 23.94 -70.58
C LEU A 610 11.26 22.72 -69.85
N ILE A 611 12.47 22.32 -70.22
CA ILE A 611 13.15 21.14 -69.64
C ILE A 611 14.45 21.60 -68.99
N GLU A 612 14.62 21.28 -67.71
CA GLU A 612 15.85 21.50 -66.96
C GLU A 612 16.50 20.16 -66.61
N ILE A 613 17.75 19.96 -67.02
CA ILE A 613 18.50 18.71 -66.78
C ILE A 613 19.78 19.06 -66.01
N PRO A 614 20.06 18.42 -64.85
CA PRO A 614 21.31 18.63 -64.13
C PRO A 614 22.53 18.11 -64.92
N ILE A 615 23.62 18.88 -64.95
CA ILE A 615 24.91 18.50 -65.56
C ILE A 615 26.06 18.48 -64.57
#